data_AF-X5DLN3-F1
#
_entry.id   AF-X5DLN3-F1
#
_cell.length_a   1.000
_cell.length_b   1.000
_cell.length_c   1.000
_cell.angle_alpha   90.00
_cell.angle_beta   90.00
_cell.angle_gamma   90.00
#
_symmetry.space_group_name_H-M   'P 1'
#
loop_
_entity.id
_entity.type
_entity.pdbx_description
1 polymer ?
#
loop_
_entity_poly.entity_id
_entity_poly.type
_entity_poly.pdbx_seq_one_letter_code
_entity_poly.pdbx_strand_id
1 'polypeptide(L)'
;MIRKCLFLASALLFSVTILFAQEPTVWRGENNGIYSETGLLKEWPANGPEILWTAEGLGEGHSSPVFANGKIYLSTLQGEDGYIIVFNQDGKVEQKVNYGKDFKDSYPGSRSSVVVAGDLMYIYSGYGDLVCMDANSGAKKWTKNAFTDFDGENIRWGVTETVLIDGDVLYLTPGGKKNNVVALNRFNGDLIWTSTGKGDLSAYCTPLLVNLPARKLIVTHTADHIIGVDAKNGQLLWDYPHKNQWSVHPNTPLFYNGDLFCFSGYGKGGLKLDLSNDGSSVTKQWEKPELDSRMGGMVVVEGYLYGSGDKGREWRCVNWETGEEKYASKDIAKGVTIYADGMLYCYSERGELALVEATPENFNIVSQTKVELGTAQHWAHPVINNGRLFVRHGDVLIAYKIK
;
A
#
# COMPACT_ATOMS: atom_id res chain seq x y z
N MET A 1 -31.86 -73.08 -13.76
CA MET A 1 -31.27 -72.35 -12.61
C MET A 1 -29.86 -71.92 -12.96
N ILE A 2 -29.67 -70.73 -13.53
CA ILE A 2 -28.34 -70.10 -13.66
C ILE A 2 -28.53 -68.62 -13.31
N ARG A 3 -27.93 -68.21 -12.20
CA ARG A 3 -27.77 -66.84 -11.71
C ARG A 3 -26.50 -66.22 -12.30
N LYS A 4 -26.41 -64.89 -12.18
CA LYS A 4 -25.21 -64.00 -12.21
C LYS A 4 -25.05 -63.24 -13.53
N CYS A 5 -24.72 -61.95 -13.57
CA CYS A 5 -24.46 -60.93 -12.55
C CYS A 5 -24.49 -59.58 -13.30
N LEU A 6 -25.33 -58.62 -12.89
CA LEU A 6 -25.19 -57.23 -13.33
C LEU A 6 -24.04 -56.59 -12.57
N PHE A 7 -22.99 -56.15 -13.27
CA PHE A 7 -21.99 -55.23 -12.75
C PHE A 7 -22.51 -53.80 -12.95
N LEU A 8 -22.88 -53.12 -11.86
CA LEU A 8 -23.01 -51.67 -11.84
C LEU A 8 -21.60 -51.07 -11.70
N ALA A 9 -21.10 -50.43 -12.76
CA ALA A 9 -19.94 -49.56 -12.66
C ALA A 9 -20.40 -48.18 -12.17
N SER A 10 -20.09 -47.86 -10.92
CA SER A 10 -20.35 -46.53 -10.35
C SER A 10 -19.16 -45.62 -10.70
N ALA A 11 -19.38 -44.63 -11.57
CA ALA A 11 -18.37 -43.63 -11.92
C ALA A 11 -18.33 -42.56 -10.82
N LEU A 12 -17.27 -42.57 -10.00
CA LEU A 12 -16.96 -41.48 -9.07
C LEU A 12 -16.43 -40.28 -9.86
N LEU A 13 -17.28 -39.26 -10.04
CA LEU A 13 -16.87 -37.92 -10.45
C LEU A 13 -16.13 -37.24 -9.29
N PHE A 14 -14.80 -37.27 -9.32
CA PHE A 14 -13.97 -36.39 -8.47
C PHE A 14 -14.13 -34.96 -8.99
N SER A 15 -14.94 -34.16 -8.29
CA SER A 15 -14.97 -32.72 -8.49
C SER A 15 -13.67 -32.15 -7.91
N VAL A 16 -12.71 -31.84 -8.78
CA VAL A 16 -11.49 -31.11 -8.38
C VAL A 16 -11.91 -29.67 -8.09
N THR A 17 -12.25 -29.38 -6.85
CA THR A 17 -12.32 -27.99 -6.38
C THR A 17 -10.89 -27.48 -6.34
N ILE A 18 -10.49 -26.73 -7.37
CA ILE A 18 -9.30 -25.90 -7.31
C ILE A 18 -9.61 -24.83 -6.25
N LEU A 19 -9.13 -25.07 -5.02
CA LEU A 19 -9.07 -24.04 -4.00
C LEU A 19 -8.03 -23.03 -4.50
N PHE A 20 -8.50 -21.98 -5.16
CA PHE A 20 -7.68 -20.80 -5.36
C PHE A 20 -7.39 -20.26 -3.96
N ALA A 21 -6.12 -20.35 -3.55
CA ALA A 21 -5.67 -19.65 -2.36
C ALA A 21 -5.96 -18.16 -2.58
N GLN A 22 -6.45 -17.48 -1.54
CA GLN A 22 -6.64 -16.04 -1.63
C GLN A 22 -5.28 -15.38 -1.90
N GLU A 23 -5.21 -14.59 -2.97
CA GLU A 23 -4.04 -13.75 -3.22
C GLU A 23 -3.79 -12.80 -2.04
N PRO A 24 -2.51 -12.49 -1.73
CA PRO A 24 -2.18 -11.53 -0.69
C PRO A 24 -2.90 -10.20 -0.91
N THR A 25 -3.43 -9.61 0.16
CA THR A 25 -3.95 -8.23 0.07
C THR A 25 -2.81 -7.27 -0.22
N VAL A 26 -3.03 -6.33 -1.11
CA VAL A 26 -2.00 -5.37 -1.52
C VAL A 26 -2.38 -3.96 -1.07
N TRP A 27 -1.39 -3.21 -0.59
CA TRP A 27 -1.50 -1.80 -0.22
C TRP A 27 -2.05 -0.99 -1.41
N ARG A 28 -2.90 0.03 -1.15
CA ARG A 28 -3.44 0.93 -2.20
C ARG A 28 -4.05 0.19 -3.41
N GLY A 29 -4.83 -0.87 -3.19
CA GLY A 29 -5.39 -1.67 -4.29
C GLY A 29 -4.31 -2.57 -4.88
N GLU A 30 -3.74 -2.21 -6.02
CA GLU A 30 -2.65 -2.96 -6.69
C GLU A 30 -1.27 -2.29 -6.47
N ASN A 31 -1.02 -1.73 -5.28
CA ASN A 31 0.19 -0.98 -4.92
C ASN A 31 0.35 0.38 -5.63
N ASN A 32 -0.64 0.79 -6.43
CA ASN A 32 -0.59 1.99 -7.27
C ASN A 32 -1.71 2.99 -6.97
N GLY A 33 -2.73 2.64 -6.18
CA GLY A 33 -3.89 3.48 -5.88
C GLY A 33 -4.99 3.45 -6.95
N ILE A 34 -4.94 2.50 -7.87
CA ILE A 34 -5.95 2.28 -8.92
C ILE A 34 -6.82 1.10 -8.49
N TYR A 35 -8.14 1.29 -8.49
CA TYR A 35 -9.13 0.26 -8.20
C TYR A 35 -9.95 -0.03 -9.47
N SER A 36 -10.17 -1.31 -9.77
CA SER A 36 -10.79 -1.79 -11.00
C SER A 36 -12.32 -1.79 -11.00
N GLU A 37 -12.94 -1.32 -9.92
CA GLU A 37 -14.40 -1.25 -9.81
C GLU A 37 -15.02 -0.30 -10.83
N THR A 38 -16.22 -0.65 -11.28
CA THR A 38 -16.98 0.09 -12.30
C THR A 38 -18.44 0.28 -11.88
N GLY A 39 -19.11 1.24 -12.51
CA GLY A 39 -20.48 1.63 -12.18
C GLY A 39 -20.57 2.37 -10.85
N LEU A 40 -19.52 3.10 -10.49
CA LEU A 40 -19.46 3.96 -9.32
C LEU A 40 -20.12 5.31 -9.62
N LEU A 41 -20.59 5.99 -8.56
CA LEU A 41 -21.15 7.33 -8.65
C LEU A 41 -20.14 8.30 -9.29
N LYS A 42 -20.59 9.04 -10.31
CA LYS A 42 -19.82 10.12 -10.96
C LYS A 42 -20.02 11.49 -10.31
N GLU A 43 -21.06 11.61 -9.50
CA GLU A 43 -21.42 12.80 -8.73
C GLU A 43 -21.99 12.33 -7.40
N TRP A 44 -21.65 13.03 -6.32
CA TRP A 44 -22.22 12.78 -5.00
C TRP A 44 -23.33 13.78 -4.69
N PRO A 45 -24.28 13.45 -3.79
CA PRO A 45 -25.17 14.43 -3.21
C PRO A 45 -24.42 15.61 -2.58
N ALA A 46 -25.08 16.75 -2.41
CA ALA A 46 -24.46 17.98 -1.88
C ALA A 46 -23.76 17.83 -0.50
N ASN A 47 -24.19 16.87 0.32
CA ASN A 47 -23.58 16.56 1.63
C ASN A 47 -22.51 15.45 1.55
N GLY A 48 -22.15 15.00 0.35
CA GLY A 48 -21.31 13.84 0.11
C GLY A 48 -22.10 12.52 -0.05
N PRO A 49 -21.38 11.42 -0.30
CA PRO A 49 -21.98 10.10 -0.42
C PRO A 49 -22.59 9.64 0.90
N GLU A 50 -23.60 8.76 0.83
CA GLU A 50 -24.27 8.20 2.02
C GLU A 50 -23.28 7.43 2.90
N ILE A 51 -23.27 7.70 4.20
CA ILE A 51 -22.54 6.89 5.18
C ILE A 51 -23.37 5.64 5.48
N LEU A 52 -22.82 4.46 5.17
CA LEU A 52 -23.44 3.17 5.49
C LEU A 52 -23.25 2.81 6.95
N TRP A 53 -22.05 3.05 7.49
CA TRP A 53 -21.71 2.83 8.89
C TRP A 53 -20.42 3.56 9.26
N THR A 54 -20.24 3.75 10.57
CA THR A 54 -19.02 4.24 11.20
C THR A 54 -18.60 3.28 12.31
N ALA A 55 -17.29 3.15 12.52
CA ALA A 55 -16.71 2.48 13.68
C ALA A 55 -15.72 3.43 14.35
N GLU A 56 -16.03 3.88 15.56
CA GLU A 56 -15.28 4.88 16.33
C GLU A 56 -14.50 4.26 17.50
N GLY A 57 -13.60 5.01 18.11
CA GLY A 57 -12.80 4.53 19.26
C GLY A 57 -11.85 3.41 18.89
N LEU A 58 -11.42 3.33 17.63
CA LEU A 58 -10.56 2.25 17.14
C LEU A 58 -9.11 2.39 17.63
N GLY A 59 -8.71 3.55 18.16
CA GLY A 59 -7.33 3.87 18.51
C GLY A 59 -6.64 4.67 17.42
N GLU A 60 -5.39 5.05 17.65
CA GLU A 60 -4.63 5.92 16.74
C GLU A 60 -4.13 5.11 15.53
N GLY A 61 -4.08 5.71 14.34
CA GLY A 61 -3.57 5.02 13.16
C GLY A 61 -3.68 5.81 11.86
N HIS A 62 -2.83 5.44 10.92
CA HIS A 62 -2.71 6.01 9.58
C HIS A 62 -2.73 4.92 8.49
N SER A 63 -2.94 3.66 8.86
CA SER A 63 -3.06 2.55 7.93
C SER A 63 -4.40 2.56 7.18
N SER A 64 -4.43 1.84 6.07
CA SER A 64 -5.65 1.61 5.30
C SER A 64 -6.30 0.29 5.71
N PRO A 65 -7.64 0.19 5.64
CA PRO A 65 -8.31 -1.08 5.82
C PRO A 65 -7.97 -2.03 4.65
N VAL A 66 -7.84 -3.32 4.92
CA VAL A 66 -7.68 -4.34 3.88
C VAL A 66 -8.82 -5.36 3.93
N PHE A 67 -9.11 -5.98 2.79
CA PHE A 67 -10.27 -6.83 2.58
C PHE A 67 -9.82 -8.24 2.21
N ALA A 68 -10.16 -9.22 3.05
CA ALA A 68 -9.74 -10.61 2.88
C ALA A 68 -10.73 -11.55 3.56
N ASN A 69 -10.92 -12.76 3.02
CA ASN A 69 -11.75 -13.79 3.64
C ASN A 69 -13.15 -13.29 4.10
N GLY A 70 -13.77 -12.39 3.34
CA GLY A 70 -15.07 -11.79 3.68
C GLY A 70 -15.06 -10.82 4.87
N LYS A 71 -13.88 -10.40 5.35
CA LYS A 71 -13.69 -9.52 6.50
C LYS A 71 -12.90 -8.26 6.14
N ILE A 72 -12.96 -7.27 7.02
CA ILE A 72 -12.18 -6.03 6.94
C ILE A 72 -11.17 -6.04 8.07
N TYR A 73 -9.90 -5.74 7.79
CA TYR A 73 -8.83 -5.70 8.78
C TYR A 73 -8.23 -4.29 8.82
N LEU A 74 -8.01 -3.76 10.02
CA LEU A 74 -7.42 -2.45 10.24
C LEU A 74 -6.40 -2.51 11.38
N SER A 75 -5.17 -2.09 11.12
CA SER A 75 -4.14 -1.95 12.16
C SER A 75 -4.28 -0.61 12.91
N THR A 76 -4.06 -0.61 14.21
CA THR A 76 -4.22 0.57 15.07
C THR A 76 -3.38 0.47 16.34
N LEU A 77 -3.09 1.60 16.98
CA LEU A 77 -2.43 1.69 18.28
C LEU A 77 -3.47 2.03 19.35
N GLN A 78 -3.46 1.28 20.45
CA GLN A 78 -4.23 1.64 21.65
C GLN A 78 -3.33 1.57 22.88
N GLY A 79 -3.06 2.73 23.48
CA GLY A 79 -2.06 2.86 24.53
C GLY A 79 -0.66 2.67 23.95
N GLU A 80 0.03 1.62 24.37
CA GLU A 80 1.37 1.30 23.85
C GLU A 80 1.36 0.13 22.86
N ASP A 81 0.23 -0.56 22.75
CA ASP A 81 0.13 -1.82 22.02
C ASP A 81 -0.61 -1.61 20.71
N GLY A 82 -0.07 -2.21 19.67
CA GLY A 82 -0.68 -2.31 18.37
C GLY A 82 -1.66 -3.49 18.27
N TYR A 83 -2.77 -3.24 17.58
CA TYR A 83 -3.85 -4.18 17.36
C TYR A 83 -4.28 -4.24 15.90
N ILE A 84 -4.72 -5.41 15.44
CA ILE A 84 -5.51 -5.56 14.23
C ILE A 84 -6.97 -5.72 14.66
N ILE A 85 -7.83 -4.78 14.27
CA ILE A 85 -9.28 -4.85 14.43
C ILE A 85 -9.85 -5.54 13.20
N VAL A 86 -10.65 -6.57 13.42
CA VAL A 86 -11.31 -7.33 12.36
C VAL A 86 -12.80 -7.06 12.43
N PHE A 87 -13.38 -6.64 11.31
CA PHE A 87 -14.79 -6.32 11.17
C PHE A 87 -15.47 -7.28 10.19
N ASN A 88 -16.77 -7.46 10.39
CA ASN A 88 -17.64 -7.92 9.33
C ASN A 88 -17.89 -6.79 8.30
N GLN A 89 -18.64 -7.10 7.23
CA GLN A 89 -18.95 -6.14 6.17
C GLN A 89 -19.87 -4.99 6.60
N ASP A 90 -20.52 -5.09 7.76
CA ASP A 90 -21.42 -4.07 8.31
C ASP A 90 -20.73 -3.17 9.33
N GLY A 91 -19.40 -3.25 9.45
CA GLY A 91 -18.60 -2.42 10.36
C GLY A 91 -18.65 -2.88 11.82
N LYS A 92 -19.22 -4.05 12.11
CA LYS A 92 -19.20 -4.62 13.46
C LYS A 92 -17.87 -5.31 13.72
N VAL A 93 -17.22 -4.94 14.82
CA VAL A 93 -16.00 -5.61 15.30
C VAL A 93 -16.32 -7.05 15.68
N GLU A 94 -15.61 -7.99 15.05
CA GLU A 94 -15.66 -9.43 15.36
C GLU A 94 -14.48 -9.85 16.24
N GLN A 95 -13.32 -9.23 16.05
CA GLN A 95 -12.09 -9.62 16.74
C GLN A 95 -11.13 -8.44 16.88
N LYS A 96 -10.31 -8.47 17.92
CA LYS A 96 -9.21 -7.55 18.17
C LYS A 96 -7.97 -8.36 18.53
N VAL A 97 -6.92 -8.27 17.72
CA VAL A 97 -5.71 -9.09 17.85
C VAL A 97 -4.52 -8.22 18.21
N ASN A 98 -3.87 -8.47 19.35
CA ASN A 98 -2.66 -7.77 19.76
C ASN A 98 -1.44 -8.32 19.01
N TYR A 99 -0.71 -7.46 18.29
CA TYR A 99 0.54 -7.86 17.63
C TYR A 99 1.80 -7.49 18.41
N GLY A 100 1.74 -6.58 19.37
CA GLY A 100 2.87 -6.18 20.20
C GLY A 100 2.94 -4.67 20.37
N LYS A 101 4.13 -4.14 20.66
CA LYS A 101 4.34 -2.70 20.76
C LYS A 101 4.34 -2.06 19.38
N ASP A 102 3.86 -0.83 19.31
CA ASP A 102 3.90 -0.02 18.09
C ASP A 102 4.29 1.43 18.43
N PHE A 103 4.64 2.20 17.41
CA PHE A 103 5.21 3.52 17.56
C PHE A 103 4.23 4.52 18.20
N LYS A 104 4.55 4.94 19.43
CA LYS A 104 3.69 5.79 20.29
C LYS A 104 4.21 7.20 20.53
N ASP A 105 5.34 7.57 19.92
CA ASP A 105 5.95 8.89 20.15
C ASP A 105 5.28 9.96 19.25
N SER A 106 6.05 10.74 18.49
CA SER A 106 5.49 11.80 17.65
C SER A 106 4.62 11.25 16.52
N TYR A 107 3.37 11.72 16.42
CA TYR A 107 2.35 11.18 15.51
C TYR A 107 2.08 9.70 15.82
N PRO A 108 1.54 9.38 16.99
CA PRO A 108 1.34 8.00 17.39
C PRO A 108 0.28 7.32 16.50
N GLY A 109 0.42 6.01 16.30
CA GLY A 109 -0.52 5.24 15.48
C GLY A 109 0.14 4.20 14.59
N SER A 110 -0.58 3.12 14.32
CA SER A 110 -0.12 2.13 13.33
C SER A 110 -0.07 2.75 11.93
N ARG A 111 1.06 2.59 11.24
CA ARG A 111 1.32 3.19 9.92
C ARG A 111 1.27 2.17 8.78
N SER A 112 1.73 0.96 9.05
CA SER A 112 1.70 -0.15 8.10
C SER A 112 0.30 -0.74 8.03
N SER A 113 -0.17 -1.06 6.82
CA SER A 113 -1.39 -1.85 6.67
C SER A 113 -1.07 -3.32 6.91
N VAL A 114 -2.01 -4.05 7.52
CA VAL A 114 -1.89 -5.51 7.64
C VAL A 114 -1.98 -6.14 6.25
N VAL A 115 -1.19 -7.18 6.00
CA VAL A 115 -1.27 -8.00 4.79
C VAL A 115 -1.89 -9.34 5.15
N VAL A 116 -2.97 -9.75 4.49
CA VAL A 116 -3.59 -11.07 4.66
C VAL A 116 -3.30 -11.91 3.42
N ALA A 117 -2.71 -13.10 3.59
CA ALA A 117 -2.35 -14.02 2.51
C ALA A 117 -2.77 -15.46 2.88
N GLY A 118 -3.94 -15.88 2.37
CA GLY A 118 -4.60 -17.10 2.79
C GLY A 118 -5.04 -17.04 4.26
N ASP A 119 -4.62 -18.03 5.05
CA ASP A 119 -4.94 -18.13 6.49
C ASP A 119 -3.97 -17.38 7.41
N LEU A 120 -3.03 -16.62 6.85
CA LEU A 120 -2.02 -15.88 7.59
C LEU A 120 -2.17 -14.37 7.40
N MET A 121 -1.86 -13.61 8.43
CA MET A 121 -1.76 -12.15 8.37
C MET A 121 -0.44 -11.65 8.94
N TYR A 122 0.07 -10.56 8.36
CA TYR A 122 1.40 -10.02 8.59
C TYR A 122 1.31 -8.53 8.89
N ILE A 123 2.04 -8.08 9.90
CA ILE A 123 2.14 -6.67 10.23
C ILE A 123 3.58 -6.34 10.60
N TYR A 124 4.06 -5.18 10.13
CA TYR A 124 5.34 -4.62 10.49
C TYR A 124 5.13 -3.38 11.37
N SER A 125 5.46 -3.51 12.65
CA SER A 125 5.27 -2.43 13.63
C SER A 125 6.31 -1.34 13.47
N GLY A 126 5.99 -0.13 13.97
CA GLY A 126 6.91 0.99 13.95
C GLY A 126 8.14 0.85 14.84
N TYR A 127 8.19 -0.18 15.69
CA TYR A 127 9.39 -0.58 16.44
C TYR A 127 10.14 -1.77 15.81
N GLY A 128 9.82 -2.11 14.55
CA GLY A 128 10.57 -3.08 13.77
C GLY A 128 10.10 -4.53 13.93
N ASP A 129 9.02 -4.80 14.68
CA ASP A 129 8.50 -6.17 14.80
C ASP A 129 7.72 -6.56 13.55
N LEU A 130 8.23 -7.53 12.79
CA LEU A 130 7.49 -8.24 11.75
C LEU A 130 6.82 -9.46 12.38
N VAL A 131 5.49 -9.42 12.47
CA VAL A 131 4.69 -10.44 13.17
C VAL A 131 3.82 -11.17 12.16
N CYS A 132 3.93 -12.50 12.12
CA CYS A 132 2.99 -13.36 11.42
C CYS A 132 2.00 -13.98 12.41
N MET A 133 0.72 -13.95 12.06
CA MET A 133 -0.38 -14.46 12.85
C MET A 133 -1.31 -15.31 12.00
N ASP A 134 -2.02 -16.20 12.66
CA ASP A 134 -3.22 -16.85 12.12
C ASP A 134 -4.31 -15.79 11.86
N ALA A 135 -4.81 -15.67 10.63
CA ALA A 135 -5.84 -14.70 10.29
C ALA A 135 -7.20 -15.03 10.94
N ASN A 136 -7.44 -16.30 11.29
CA ASN A 136 -8.70 -16.75 11.89
C ASN A 136 -8.69 -16.61 13.42
N SER A 137 -7.66 -17.11 14.10
CA SER A 137 -7.58 -17.11 15.56
C SER A 137 -6.82 -15.92 16.15
N GLY A 138 -6.04 -15.21 15.33
CA GLY A 138 -5.13 -14.15 15.81
C GLY A 138 -3.89 -14.66 16.54
N ALA A 139 -3.67 -15.99 16.58
CA ALA A 139 -2.52 -16.57 17.26
C ALA A 139 -1.22 -16.22 16.53
N LYS A 140 -0.23 -15.66 17.25
CA LYS A 140 1.11 -15.41 16.71
C LYS A 140 1.77 -16.74 16.30
N LYS A 141 2.32 -16.78 15.09
CA LYS A 141 3.03 -17.94 14.53
C LYS A 141 4.53 -17.77 14.66
N TRP A 142 5.03 -16.61 14.25
CA TRP A 142 6.44 -16.25 14.37
C TRP A 142 6.59 -14.72 14.41
N THR A 143 7.75 -14.27 14.90
CA THR A 143 8.12 -12.85 14.95
C THR A 143 9.60 -12.71 14.60
N LYS A 144 9.92 -11.66 13.84
CA LYS A 144 11.27 -11.15 13.62
C LYS A 144 11.32 -9.69 14.00
N ASN A 145 12.47 -9.19 14.40
CA ASN A 145 12.67 -7.76 14.64
C ASN A 145 13.75 -7.19 13.71
N ALA A 146 13.39 -6.18 12.93
CA ALA A 146 14.27 -5.55 11.94
C ALA A 146 15.57 -5.02 12.53
N PHE A 147 15.56 -4.57 13.78
CA PHE A 147 16.72 -3.97 14.42
C PHE A 147 17.68 -5.03 14.99
N THR A 148 17.14 -6.09 15.60
CA THR A 148 17.97 -7.13 16.22
C THR A 148 18.37 -8.25 15.26
N ASP A 149 17.47 -8.64 14.34
CA ASP A 149 17.71 -9.77 13.43
C ASP A 149 18.39 -9.34 12.12
N PHE A 150 18.20 -8.09 11.70
CA PHE A 150 18.58 -7.61 10.36
C PHE A 150 19.34 -6.28 10.38
N ASP A 151 20.04 -5.98 11.48
CA ASP A 151 20.91 -4.81 11.62
C ASP A 151 20.33 -3.46 11.16
N GLY A 152 18.99 -3.37 11.10
CA GLY A 152 18.27 -2.15 10.80
C GLY A 152 18.30 -1.21 11.99
N GLU A 153 17.89 0.03 11.75
CA GLU A 153 17.83 1.04 12.80
C GLU A 153 16.51 1.78 12.71
N ASN A 154 16.00 2.19 13.88
CA ASN A 154 14.89 3.11 13.91
C ASN A 154 15.32 4.43 13.29
N ILE A 155 14.52 4.94 12.34
CA ILE A 155 14.68 6.32 11.89
C ILE A 155 13.95 7.26 12.86
N ARG A 156 13.68 8.50 12.45
CA ARG A 156 13.16 9.52 13.38
C ARG A 156 11.76 9.21 13.95
N TRP A 157 10.89 8.53 13.22
CA TRP A 157 9.47 8.36 13.59
C TRP A 157 8.98 6.90 13.57
N GLY A 158 9.84 5.96 13.93
CA GLY A 158 9.58 4.53 13.76
C GLY A 158 10.02 4.06 12.39
N VAL A 159 9.77 2.80 12.07
CA VAL A 159 9.80 2.25 10.70
C VAL A 159 8.37 2.06 10.18
N THR A 160 8.18 1.97 8.87
CA THR A 160 6.88 1.62 8.30
C THR A 160 7.09 0.99 6.94
N GLU A 161 6.35 -0.07 6.66
CA GLU A 161 6.37 -0.78 5.39
C GLU A 161 5.15 -1.71 5.42
N THR A 162 4.29 -1.63 4.42
CA THR A 162 3.35 -2.73 4.19
C THR A 162 4.14 -3.82 3.47
N VAL A 163 4.33 -4.97 4.11
CA VAL A 163 5.23 -6.01 3.57
C VAL A 163 4.80 -6.49 2.19
N LEU A 164 5.77 -6.79 1.34
CA LEU A 164 5.50 -7.36 0.02
C LEU A 164 5.53 -8.89 0.10
N ILE A 165 4.50 -9.56 -0.40
CA ILE A 165 4.43 -11.03 -0.46
C ILE A 165 4.26 -11.48 -1.91
N ASP A 166 5.08 -12.43 -2.35
CA ASP A 166 5.00 -13.11 -3.65
C ASP A 166 5.05 -14.62 -3.43
N GLY A 167 3.91 -15.31 -3.57
CA GLY A 167 3.79 -16.73 -3.27
C GLY A 167 4.19 -17.04 -1.82
N ASP A 168 5.30 -17.75 -1.64
CA ASP A 168 5.81 -18.19 -0.33
C ASP A 168 6.87 -17.26 0.28
N VAL A 169 7.23 -16.20 -0.44
CA VAL A 169 8.29 -15.27 -0.06
C VAL A 169 7.69 -13.97 0.45
N LEU A 170 8.19 -13.50 1.59
CA LEU A 170 7.94 -12.17 2.13
C LEU A 170 9.21 -11.34 1.98
N TYR A 171 9.10 -10.15 1.40
CA TYR A 171 10.17 -9.18 1.28
C TYR A 171 9.98 -8.04 2.27
N LEU A 172 11.08 -7.61 2.88
CA LEU A 172 11.13 -6.52 3.85
C LEU A 172 12.37 -5.66 3.59
N THR A 173 12.30 -4.36 3.88
CA THR A 173 13.43 -3.42 3.84
C THR A 173 13.82 -2.95 5.25
N PRO A 174 14.57 -3.75 6.04
CA PRO A 174 15.04 -3.34 7.37
C PRO A 174 15.92 -2.08 7.34
N GLY A 175 16.66 -1.86 6.25
CA GLY A 175 17.59 -0.75 6.13
C GLY A 175 18.91 -0.96 6.85
N GLY A 176 19.32 -2.22 7.06
CA GLY A 176 20.62 -2.55 7.65
C GLY A 176 21.79 -2.36 6.67
N LYS A 177 23.01 -2.33 7.18
CA LYS A 177 24.24 -2.28 6.37
C LYS A 177 24.50 -3.61 5.66
N LYS A 178 24.16 -4.72 6.31
CA LYS A 178 24.29 -6.08 5.77
C LYS A 178 22.96 -6.60 5.25
N ASN A 179 21.88 -6.36 5.98
CA ASN A 179 20.53 -6.79 5.63
C ASN A 179 19.66 -5.59 5.24
N ASN A 180 20.01 -4.98 4.10
CA ASN A 180 19.33 -3.79 3.61
C ASN A 180 17.93 -4.13 3.09
N VAL A 181 17.85 -5.19 2.29
CA VAL A 181 16.61 -5.85 1.85
C VAL A 181 16.74 -7.34 2.15
N VAL A 182 15.68 -7.96 2.67
CA VAL A 182 15.67 -9.39 2.98
C VAL A 182 14.47 -10.08 2.33
N ALA A 183 14.65 -11.35 2.01
CA ALA A 183 13.57 -12.27 1.69
C ALA A 183 13.46 -13.34 2.77
N LEU A 184 12.26 -13.54 3.27
CA LEU A 184 11.94 -14.51 4.29
C LEU A 184 10.92 -15.52 3.75
N ASN A 185 10.99 -16.76 4.24
CA ASN A 185 9.89 -17.69 4.07
C ASN A 185 8.70 -17.21 4.90
N ARG A 186 7.58 -16.90 4.25
CA ARG A 186 6.44 -16.28 4.93
C ARG A 186 5.79 -17.18 5.99
N PHE A 187 5.96 -18.50 5.91
CA PHE A 187 5.30 -19.43 6.83
C PHE A 187 6.03 -19.57 8.17
N ASN A 188 7.35 -19.41 8.20
CA ASN A 188 8.16 -19.64 9.40
C ASN A 188 9.13 -18.50 9.75
N GLY A 189 9.29 -17.50 8.87
CA GLY A 189 10.18 -16.37 9.07
C GLY A 189 11.66 -16.66 8.82
N ASP A 190 12.01 -17.83 8.27
CA ASP A 190 13.40 -18.18 7.97
C ASP A 190 13.96 -17.31 6.83
N LEU A 191 15.20 -16.86 6.98
CA LEU A 191 15.90 -16.08 5.96
C LEU A 191 16.15 -16.94 4.72
N ILE A 192 15.66 -16.48 3.56
CA ILE A 192 15.93 -17.08 2.24
C ILE A 192 17.19 -16.44 1.65
N TRP A 193 17.20 -15.12 1.55
CA TRP A 193 18.36 -14.34 1.10
C TRP A 193 18.38 -12.97 1.74
N THR A 194 19.56 -12.35 1.72
CA THR A 194 19.78 -10.97 2.16
C THR A 194 20.55 -10.20 1.10
N SER A 195 20.23 -8.93 0.93
CA SER A 195 20.93 -8.00 0.05
C SER A 195 21.54 -6.88 0.89
N THR A 196 22.83 -6.60 0.66
CA THR A 196 23.49 -5.43 1.26
C THR A 196 22.96 -4.12 0.68
N GLY A 197 22.28 -4.16 -0.48
CA GLY A 197 21.81 -2.98 -1.19
C GLY A 197 22.89 -1.90 -1.25
N LYS A 198 22.56 -0.70 -0.76
CA LYS A 198 23.52 0.39 -0.53
C LYS A 198 23.88 0.57 0.95
N GLY A 199 23.31 -0.24 1.83
CA GLY A 199 23.45 -0.13 3.28
C GLY A 199 22.83 1.15 3.84
N ASP A 200 21.86 1.74 3.16
CA ASP A 200 21.14 2.91 3.63
C ASP A 200 20.07 2.54 4.65
N LEU A 201 19.68 3.48 5.51
CA LEU A 201 18.53 3.28 6.40
C LEU A 201 17.24 3.01 5.62
N SER A 202 16.26 2.40 6.28
CA SER A 202 14.92 2.22 5.73
C SER A 202 14.24 3.57 5.54
N ALA A 203 13.28 3.66 4.62
CA ALA A 203 12.69 4.95 4.25
C ALA A 203 11.18 4.91 4.01
N TYR A 204 10.46 4.09 4.76
CA TYR A 204 8.98 4.08 4.78
C TYR A 204 8.31 3.54 3.52
N CYS A 205 9.11 3.04 2.58
CA CYS A 205 8.66 2.68 1.25
C CYS A 205 8.19 1.22 1.23
N THR A 206 6.90 1.03 0.94
CA THR A 206 6.38 -0.30 0.57
C THR A 206 6.96 -0.68 -0.80
N PRO A 207 7.72 -1.78 -0.92
CA PRO A 207 8.38 -2.12 -2.17
C PRO A 207 7.40 -2.41 -3.31
N LEU A 208 7.82 -2.09 -4.53
CA LEU A 208 7.14 -2.46 -5.76
C LEU A 208 7.71 -3.78 -6.30
N LEU A 209 6.85 -4.76 -6.60
CA LEU A 209 7.22 -5.95 -7.37
C LEU A 209 6.99 -5.69 -8.86
N VAL A 210 8.06 -5.72 -9.66
CA VAL A 210 7.98 -5.62 -11.12
C VAL A 210 8.16 -7.01 -11.72
N ASN A 211 7.17 -7.47 -12.49
CA ASN A 211 7.23 -8.74 -13.21
C ASN A 211 7.66 -8.48 -14.66
N LEU A 212 8.90 -8.80 -15.00
CA LEU A 212 9.41 -8.79 -16.38
C LEU A 212 9.44 -10.22 -16.95
N PRO A 213 9.40 -10.39 -18.28
CA PRO A 213 9.59 -11.71 -18.89
C PRO A 213 10.90 -12.40 -18.46
N ALA A 214 11.95 -11.62 -18.20
CA ALA A 214 13.26 -12.14 -17.82
C ALA A 214 13.41 -12.44 -16.32
N ARG A 215 12.74 -11.67 -15.44
CA ARG A 215 12.88 -11.78 -13.98
C ARG A 215 11.80 -11.00 -13.23
N LYS A 216 11.72 -11.23 -11.92
CA LYS A 216 11.01 -10.35 -10.98
C LYS A 216 12.00 -9.43 -10.27
N LEU A 217 11.63 -8.16 -10.10
CA LEU A 217 12.42 -7.16 -9.40
C LEU A 217 11.66 -6.59 -8.21
N ILE A 218 12.39 -6.31 -7.14
CA ILE A 218 11.92 -5.47 -6.05
C ILE A 218 12.51 -4.09 -6.27
N VAL A 219 11.65 -3.08 -6.40
CA VAL A 219 12.04 -1.68 -6.49
C VAL A 219 11.57 -0.96 -5.24
N THR A 220 12.49 -0.33 -4.51
CA THR A 220 12.17 0.38 -3.27
C THR A 220 13.07 1.60 -3.06
N HIS A 221 12.64 2.52 -2.21
CA HIS A 221 13.48 3.59 -1.69
C HIS A 221 14.09 3.18 -0.35
N THR A 222 15.40 3.36 -0.25
CA THR A 222 16.12 3.51 1.00
C THR A 222 16.40 5.00 1.25
N ALA A 223 17.00 5.35 2.38
CA ALA A 223 17.17 6.74 2.81
C ALA A 223 17.85 7.65 1.76
N ASP A 224 18.83 7.13 1.02
CA ASP A 224 19.61 7.92 0.07
C ASP A 224 19.44 7.47 -1.39
N HIS A 225 18.92 6.26 -1.66
CA HIS A 225 18.83 5.67 -3.01
C HIS A 225 17.46 5.06 -3.32
N ILE A 226 17.12 5.03 -4.60
CA ILE A 226 16.20 4.03 -5.17
C ILE A 226 17.06 2.83 -5.54
N ILE A 227 16.61 1.62 -5.23
CA ILE A 227 17.32 0.39 -5.58
C ILE A 227 16.41 -0.57 -6.34
N GLY A 228 16.99 -1.30 -7.29
CA GLY A 228 16.39 -2.44 -7.94
C GLY A 228 17.14 -3.71 -7.58
N VAL A 229 16.44 -4.67 -6.98
CA VAL A 229 17.00 -5.92 -6.49
C VAL A 229 16.31 -7.09 -7.19
N ASP A 230 17.09 -8.10 -7.60
CA ASP A 230 16.53 -9.33 -8.15
C ASP A 230 15.78 -10.10 -7.05
N ALA A 231 14.48 -10.32 -7.25
CA ALA A 231 13.60 -10.91 -6.23
C ALA A 231 13.94 -12.37 -5.91
N LYS A 232 14.66 -13.06 -6.83
CA LYS A 232 15.00 -14.47 -6.67
C LYS A 232 16.17 -14.68 -5.70
N ASN A 233 17.17 -13.80 -5.73
CA ASN A 233 18.45 -14.05 -5.06
C ASN A 233 19.01 -12.85 -4.28
N GLY A 234 18.33 -11.69 -4.28
CA GLY A 234 18.79 -10.51 -3.56
C GLY A 234 19.93 -9.75 -4.22
N GLN A 235 20.30 -10.08 -5.46
CA GLN A 235 21.34 -9.35 -6.18
C GLN A 235 20.88 -7.91 -6.44
N LEU A 236 21.67 -6.93 -5.98
CA LEU A 236 21.49 -5.54 -6.40
C LEU A 236 21.80 -5.44 -7.90
N LEU A 237 20.81 -5.01 -8.69
CA LEU A 237 20.93 -4.85 -10.13
C LEU A 237 21.36 -3.43 -10.49
N TRP A 238 20.73 -2.45 -9.86
CA TRP A 238 21.01 -1.03 -10.06
C TRP A 238 20.60 -0.20 -8.85
N ASP A 239 21.15 1.00 -8.75
CA ASP A 239 20.76 2.03 -7.79
C ASP A 239 20.73 3.41 -8.45
N TYR A 240 19.94 4.31 -7.86
CA TYR A 240 19.83 5.72 -8.30
C TYR A 240 19.74 6.64 -7.07
N PRO A 241 20.64 7.63 -6.88
CA PRO A 241 20.60 8.53 -5.74
C PRO A 241 19.33 9.40 -5.70
N HIS A 242 18.55 9.31 -4.61
CA HIS A 242 17.29 10.05 -4.45
C HIS A 242 16.99 10.52 -3.02
N LYS A 243 18.04 10.90 -2.28
CA LYS A 243 17.98 11.41 -0.91
C LYS A 243 17.04 12.62 -0.69
N ASN A 244 16.34 12.63 0.44
CA ASN A 244 15.72 13.83 1.02
C ASN A 244 16.24 14.10 2.45
N GLN A 245 15.85 15.23 3.04
CA GLN A 245 16.36 15.70 4.34
C GLN A 245 15.93 14.86 5.56
N TRP A 246 14.93 13.98 5.42
CA TRP A 246 14.34 13.22 6.54
C TRP A 246 14.48 11.71 6.43
N SER A 247 15.07 11.19 5.35
CA SER A 247 15.13 9.73 5.08
C SER A 247 13.74 9.08 5.02
N VAL A 248 12.73 9.84 4.60
CA VAL A 248 11.31 9.40 4.57
C VAL A 248 10.80 9.46 3.13
N HIS A 249 10.61 8.30 2.52
CA HIS A 249 10.15 8.08 1.14
C HIS A 249 8.90 7.18 1.12
N PRO A 250 7.76 7.59 1.69
CA PRO A 250 6.61 6.72 1.95
C PRO A 250 5.69 6.56 0.72
N ASN A 251 6.23 6.71 -0.49
CA ASN A 251 5.50 6.47 -1.71
C ASN A 251 6.12 5.29 -2.45
N THR A 252 5.33 4.25 -2.68
CA THR A 252 5.70 3.15 -3.57
C THR A 252 5.99 3.70 -4.97
N PRO A 253 7.11 3.30 -5.61
CA PRO A 253 7.36 3.55 -7.02
C PRO A 253 6.19 3.08 -7.90
N LEU A 254 5.93 3.78 -9.00
CA LEU A 254 4.93 3.36 -9.99
C LEU A 254 5.63 2.66 -11.15
N PHE A 255 4.98 1.66 -11.74
CA PHE A 255 5.42 1.01 -12.98
C PHE A 255 4.31 1.10 -14.02
N TYR A 256 4.62 1.68 -15.17
CA TYR A 256 3.67 1.91 -16.25
C TYR A 256 4.39 1.86 -17.58
N ASN A 257 3.87 1.06 -18.53
CA ASN A 257 4.43 0.87 -19.86
C ASN A 257 5.94 0.53 -19.90
N GLY A 258 6.42 -0.26 -18.93
CA GLY A 258 7.84 -0.68 -18.87
C GLY A 258 8.75 0.29 -18.12
N ASP A 259 8.27 1.50 -17.80
CA ASP A 259 9.04 2.52 -17.11
C ASP A 259 8.64 2.64 -15.63
N LEU A 260 9.56 3.17 -14.83
CA LEU A 260 9.37 3.45 -13.42
C LEU A 260 9.18 4.95 -13.19
N PHE A 261 8.31 5.31 -12.25
CA PHE A 261 8.26 6.66 -11.69
C PHE A 261 8.47 6.61 -10.18
N CYS A 262 9.53 7.27 -9.74
CA CYS A 262 9.97 7.29 -8.35
C CYS A 262 9.90 8.72 -7.83
N PHE A 263 9.27 8.94 -6.69
CA PHE A 263 8.99 10.29 -6.20
C PHE A 263 9.00 10.39 -4.69
N SER A 264 9.34 11.58 -4.21
CA SER A 264 9.54 11.87 -2.80
C SER A 264 9.12 13.30 -2.47
N GLY A 265 8.53 13.48 -1.30
CA GLY A 265 8.21 14.81 -0.77
C GLY A 265 9.41 15.57 -0.26
N TYR A 266 9.12 16.60 0.54
CA TYR A 266 10.10 17.53 1.10
C TYR A 266 10.88 18.28 0.02
N GLY A 267 10.23 18.60 -1.11
CA GLY A 267 10.84 19.29 -2.24
C GLY A 267 11.82 18.46 -3.06
N LYS A 268 11.87 17.13 -2.87
CA LYS A 268 12.75 16.26 -3.64
C LYS A 268 12.25 16.03 -5.07
N GLY A 269 10.94 15.87 -5.22
CA GLY A 269 10.29 15.70 -6.52
C GLY A 269 10.25 14.26 -7.00
N GLY A 270 9.89 14.10 -8.27
CA GLY A 270 9.79 12.81 -8.94
C GLY A 270 10.64 12.73 -10.20
N LEU A 271 10.97 11.51 -10.60
CA LEU A 271 11.71 11.22 -11.82
C LEU A 271 11.22 9.94 -12.48
N LYS A 272 11.20 9.96 -13.80
CA LYS A 272 10.92 8.78 -14.63
C LYS A 272 12.24 8.10 -15.00
N LEU A 273 12.31 6.80 -14.74
CA LEU A 273 13.40 5.92 -15.10
C LEU A 273 12.92 4.94 -16.16
N ASP A 274 13.61 4.92 -17.29
CA ASP A 274 13.51 3.83 -18.27
C ASP A 274 14.20 2.60 -17.70
N LEU A 275 13.47 1.49 -17.60
CA LEU A 275 13.96 0.22 -17.08
C LEU A 275 14.31 -0.69 -18.25
N SER A 276 15.53 -1.22 -18.29
CA SER A 276 15.90 -2.15 -19.35
C SER A 276 14.96 -3.35 -19.39
N ASN A 277 14.73 -3.93 -20.57
CA ASN A 277 13.80 -5.07 -20.75
C ASN A 277 14.09 -6.27 -19.84
N ASP A 278 15.34 -6.45 -19.45
CA ASP A 278 15.78 -7.50 -18.53
C ASP A 278 15.85 -7.06 -17.06
N GLY A 279 15.57 -5.78 -16.77
CA GLY A 279 15.59 -5.16 -15.45
C GLY A 279 16.99 -4.87 -14.89
N SER A 280 18.07 -5.11 -15.64
CA SER A 280 19.44 -5.00 -15.14
C SER A 280 19.95 -3.58 -14.97
N SER A 281 19.29 -2.57 -15.57
CA SER A 281 19.73 -1.17 -15.50
C SER A 281 18.58 -0.19 -15.65
N VAL A 282 18.82 1.06 -15.27
CA VAL A 282 17.89 2.18 -15.42
C VAL A 282 18.57 3.39 -16.03
N THR A 283 17.82 4.17 -16.82
CA THR A 283 18.25 5.48 -17.33
C THR A 283 17.21 6.54 -17.02
N LYS A 284 17.61 7.70 -16.49
CA LYS A 284 16.67 8.81 -16.26
C LYS A 284 16.18 9.38 -17.59
N GLN A 285 14.86 9.43 -17.76
CA GLN A 285 14.20 10.07 -18.90
C GLN A 285 13.94 11.55 -18.61
N TRP A 286 13.22 11.84 -17.54
CA TRP A 286 12.92 13.21 -17.12
C TRP A 286 12.76 13.28 -15.59
N GLU A 287 12.85 14.49 -15.06
CA GLU A 287 12.60 14.80 -13.65
C GLU A 287 11.66 15.99 -13.52
N LYS A 288 10.87 16.00 -12.45
CA LYS A 288 9.90 17.04 -12.13
C LYS A 288 9.92 17.33 -10.62
N PRO A 289 10.65 18.35 -10.17
CA PRO A 289 10.74 18.72 -8.76
C PRO A 289 9.38 18.97 -8.08
N GLU A 290 8.38 19.36 -8.87
CA GLU A 290 7.04 19.68 -8.40
C GLU A 290 6.14 18.45 -8.14
N LEU A 291 6.53 17.27 -8.63
CA LEU A 291 5.88 16.00 -8.31
C LEU A 291 6.43 15.42 -6.99
N ASP A 292 6.37 16.22 -5.93
CA ASP A 292 6.95 15.92 -4.61
C ASP A 292 5.89 15.48 -3.59
N SER A 293 5.07 14.48 -3.93
CA SER A 293 4.08 13.96 -2.96
C SER A 293 4.76 13.46 -1.69
N ARG A 294 4.33 13.95 -0.52
CA ARG A 294 4.94 13.57 0.77
C ARG A 294 4.61 12.15 1.15
N MET A 295 3.33 11.81 1.12
CA MET A 295 2.77 10.52 1.53
C MET A 295 1.40 10.28 0.89
N GLY A 296 1.01 11.08 -0.11
CA GLY A 296 -0.30 10.98 -0.75
C GLY A 296 -0.36 9.94 -1.87
N GLY A 297 0.80 9.44 -2.29
CA GLY A 297 0.96 8.68 -3.53
C GLY A 297 0.59 9.49 -4.76
N MET A 298 0.58 8.80 -5.90
CA MET A 298 0.16 9.28 -7.22
C MET A 298 -0.44 8.09 -7.98
N VAL A 299 -1.20 8.36 -9.03
CA VAL A 299 -1.74 7.34 -9.95
C VAL A 299 -1.34 7.68 -11.38
N VAL A 300 -1.15 6.67 -12.23
CA VAL A 300 -1.00 6.86 -13.68
C VAL A 300 -2.26 6.33 -14.36
N VAL A 301 -2.98 7.21 -15.06
CA VAL A 301 -4.20 6.86 -15.78
C VAL A 301 -4.06 7.37 -17.21
N GLU A 302 -4.21 6.47 -18.18
CA GLU A 302 -4.19 6.80 -19.61
C GLU A 302 -2.98 7.66 -20.05
N GLY A 303 -1.80 7.39 -19.49
CA GLY A 303 -0.57 8.12 -19.81
C GLY A 303 -0.41 9.46 -19.10
N TYR A 304 -1.19 9.73 -18.06
CA TYR A 304 -1.06 10.93 -17.23
C TYR A 304 -0.90 10.57 -15.75
N LEU A 305 0.06 11.23 -15.11
CA LEU A 305 0.31 11.17 -13.68
C LEU A 305 -0.57 12.17 -12.96
N TYR A 306 -1.28 11.70 -11.93
CA TYR A 306 -2.12 12.53 -11.06
C TYR A 306 -1.69 12.40 -9.61
N GLY A 307 -1.57 13.54 -8.93
CA GLY A 307 -1.46 13.58 -7.48
C GLY A 307 -1.08 14.93 -6.92
N SER A 308 -0.90 15.01 -5.61
CA SER A 308 -0.58 16.27 -4.93
C SER A 308 0.90 16.40 -4.55
N GLY A 309 1.43 17.62 -4.63
CA GLY A 309 2.79 17.97 -4.19
C GLY A 309 2.85 18.52 -2.75
N ASP A 310 3.98 18.34 -2.08
CA ASP A 310 4.21 18.76 -0.70
C ASP A 310 4.61 20.24 -0.59
N LYS A 311 5.67 20.64 -1.30
CA LYS A 311 6.23 22.00 -1.23
C LYS A 311 5.29 23.03 -1.88
N GLY A 312 4.77 22.71 -3.07
CA GLY A 312 3.86 23.57 -3.82
C GLY A 312 2.41 23.54 -3.30
N ARG A 313 2.04 22.47 -2.57
CA ARG A 313 0.68 22.20 -2.09
C ARG A 313 -0.37 22.23 -3.21
N GLU A 314 0.00 21.72 -4.38
CA GLU A 314 -0.81 21.72 -5.61
C GLU A 314 -1.14 20.30 -6.04
N TRP A 315 -2.35 20.09 -6.53
CA TRP A 315 -2.75 18.91 -7.29
C TRP A 315 -2.33 19.10 -8.73
N ARG A 316 -1.70 18.08 -9.33
CA ARG A 316 -1.09 18.20 -10.66
C ARG A 316 -1.50 17.05 -11.56
N CYS A 317 -1.53 17.36 -12.85
CA CYS A 317 -1.51 16.38 -13.93
C CYS A 317 -0.26 16.59 -14.78
N VAL A 318 0.50 15.52 -15.01
CA VAL A 318 1.72 15.54 -15.82
C VAL A 318 1.65 14.43 -16.86
N ASN A 319 2.00 14.73 -18.11
CA ASN A 319 2.11 13.71 -19.16
C ASN A 319 3.25 12.73 -18.82
N TRP A 320 2.96 11.43 -18.82
CA TRP A 320 3.91 10.36 -18.48
C TRP A 320 5.11 10.32 -19.42
N GLU A 321 4.89 10.52 -20.72
CA GLU A 321 5.97 10.39 -21.69
C GLU A 321 6.93 11.57 -21.64
N THR A 322 6.40 12.79 -21.55
CA THR A 322 7.20 14.01 -21.74
C THR A 322 7.56 14.74 -20.45
N GLY A 323 6.88 14.47 -19.34
CA GLY A 323 7.01 15.27 -18.10
C GLY A 323 6.36 16.67 -18.20
N GLU A 324 5.62 16.94 -19.27
CA GLU A 324 4.87 18.19 -19.47
C GLU A 324 3.77 18.31 -18.41
N GLU A 325 3.75 19.43 -17.68
CA GLU A 325 2.64 19.72 -16.77
C GLU A 325 1.42 20.17 -17.58
N LYS A 326 0.30 19.49 -17.37
CA LYS A 326 -0.98 19.83 -18.01
C LYS A 326 -1.74 20.87 -17.20
N TYR A 327 -1.75 20.72 -15.88
CA TYR A 327 -2.28 21.71 -14.95
C TYR A 327 -1.71 21.54 -13.55
N ALA A 328 -1.91 22.58 -12.74
CA ALA A 328 -1.74 22.58 -11.29
C ALA A 328 -2.91 23.32 -10.63
N SER A 329 -3.42 22.85 -9.50
CA SER A 329 -4.55 23.46 -8.76
C SER A 329 -4.30 23.48 -7.25
N LYS A 330 -4.82 24.53 -6.58
CA LYS A 330 -4.86 24.69 -5.13
C LYS A 330 -6.29 24.68 -4.56
N ASP A 331 -7.26 24.22 -5.34
CA ASP A 331 -8.68 24.32 -4.98
C ASP A 331 -9.02 23.53 -3.70
N ILE A 332 -8.28 22.45 -3.43
CA ILE A 332 -8.30 21.73 -2.15
C ILE A 332 -6.87 21.55 -1.62
N ALA A 333 -6.71 21.28 -0.31
CA ALA A 333 -5.39 21.05 0.25
C ALA A 333 -4.73 19.78 -0.32
N LYS A 334 -3.40 19.70 -0.25
CA LYS A 334 -2.65 18.47 -0.62
C LYS A 334 -3.15 17.25 0.16
N GLY A 335 -3.00 16.06 -0.41
CA GLY A 335 -3.33 14.82 0.25
C GLY A 335 -3.24 13.59 -0.65
N VAL A 336 -4.02 12.57 -0.31
CA VAL A 336 -4.01 11.25 -0.94
C VAL A 336 -4.79 11.26 -2.25
N THR A 337 -4.23 10.60 -3.26
CA THR A 337 -4.90 10.35 -4.55
C THR A 337 -5.09 8.86 -4.77
N ILE A 338 -6.34 8.45 -5.05
CA ILE A 338 -6.67 7.14 -5.61
C ILE A 338 -7.57 7.34 -6.84
N TYR A 339 -7.73 6.29 -7.65
CA TYR A 339 -8.54 6.31 -8.87
C TYR A 339 -9.47 5.10 -8.92
N ALA A 340 -10.69 5.31 -9.41
CA ALA A 340 -11.56 4.25 -9.89
C ALA A 340 -12.55 4.80 -10.91
N ASP A 341 -12.88 4.00 -11.92
CA ASP A 341 -13.99 4.26 -12.83
C ASP A 341 -13.97 5.69 -13.42
N GLY A 342 -12.85 6.13 -14.00
CA GLY A 342 -12.73 7.47 -14.61
C GLY A 342 -12.64 8.66 -13.64
N MET A 343 -12.72 8.43 -12.32
CA MET A 343 -12.67 9.47 -11.30
C MET A 343 -11.45 9.32 -10.39
N LEU A 344 -10.84 10.45 -10.05
CA LEU A 344 -9.91 10.57 -8.93
C LEU A 344 -10.71 10.82 -7.65
N TYR A 345 -10.35 10.13 -6.58
CA TYR A 345 -10.80 10.42 -5.23
C TYR A 345 -9.64 11.08 -4.50
N CYS A 346 -9.82 12.36 -4.22
CA CYS A 346 -8.80 13.23 -3.63
C CYS A 346 -9.16 13.49 -2.17
N TYR A 347 -8.36 12.97 -1.24
CA TYR A 347 -8.58 13.12 0.21
C TYR A 347 -7.47 13.96 0.83
N SER A 348 -7.81 15.17 1.26
CA SER A 348 -6.83 16.15 1.69
C SER A 348 -6.40 16.02 3.15
N GLU A 349 -5.25 16.59 3.48
CA GLU A 349 -4.77 16.73 4.87
C GLU A 349 -5.65 17.65 5.75
N ARG A 350 -6.69 18.29 5.20
CA ARG A 350 -7.70 19.09 5.93
C ARG A 350 -9.08 18.43 5.98
N GLY A 351 -9.18 17.18 5.52
CA GLY A 351 -10.42 16.40 5.52
C GLY A 351 -11.34 16.70 4.34
N GLU A 352 -10.90 17.51 3.35
CA GLU A 352 -11.66 17.68 2.11
C GLU A 352 -11.62 16.36 1.34
N LEU A 353 -12.79 15.81 1.00
CA LEU A 353 -12.92 14.61 0.17
C LEU A 353 -13.61 15.04 -1.12
N ALA A 354 -12.90 14.95 -2.24
CA ALA A 354 -13.35 15.41 -3.55
C ALA A 354 -13.35 14.28 -4.58
N LEU A 355 -14.35 14.30 -5.44
CA LEU A 355 -14.46 13.48 -6.64
C LEU A 355 -14.10 14.36 -7.84
N VAL A 356 -13.04 14.00 -8.55
CA VAL A 356 -12.45 14.81 -9.62
C VAL A 356 -12.36 13.98 -10.89
N GLU A 357 -12.67 14.56 -12.05
CA GLU A 357 -12.49 13.85 -13.32
C GLU A 357 -11.01 13.57 -13.60
N ALA A 358 -10.69 12.35 -14.03
CA ALA A 358 -9.33 11.98 -14.42
C ALA A 358 -9.04 12.41 -15.88
N THR A 359 -8.98 13.72 -16.12
CA THR A 359 -8.72 14.32 -17.43
C THR A 359 -7.44 15.18 -17.39
N PRO A 360 -6.67 15.32 -18.49
CA PRO A 360 -5.54 16.24 -18.54
C PRO A 360 -5.93 17.70 -18.75
N GLU A 361 -7.21 18.04 -18.94
CA GLU A 361 -7.63 19.40 -19.31
C GLU A 361 -7.56 20.40 -18.15
N ASN A 362 -8.02 20.01 -16.96
CA ASN A 362 -8.02 20.82 -15.75
C ASN A 362 -8.32 19.95 -14.51
N PHE A 363 -8.23 20.54 -13.33
CA PHE A 363 -8.62 19.88 -12.08
C PHE A 363 -10.14 20.06 -11.82
N ASN A 364 -10.97 19.32 -12.55
CA ASN A 364 -12.44 19.45 -12.47
C ASN A 364 -13.03 18.73 -11.25
N ILE A 365 -13.29 19.45 -10.15
CA ILE A 365 -14.01 18.90 -8.99
C ILE A 365 -15.51 18.79 -9.33
N VAL A 366 -16.02 17.58 -9.45
CA VAL A 366 -17.44 17.30 -9.72
C VAL A 366 -18.27 17.32 -8.44
N SER A 367 -17.72 16.79 -7.35
CA SER A 367 -18.38 16.79 -6.06
C SER A 367 -17.38 16.82 -4.91
N GLN A 368 -17.78 17.36 -3.78
CA GLN A 368 -16.92 17.47 -2.62
C GLN A 368 -17.75 17.39 -1.33
N THR A 369 -17.17 16.77 -0.31
CA THR A 369 -17.65 16.82 1.07
C THR A 369 -16.47 16.98 2.03
N LYS A 370 -16.74 16.96 3.32
CA LYS A 370 -15.73 17.02 4.37
C LYS A 370 -15.86 15.83 5.32
N VAL A 371 -14.73 15.19 5.60
CA VAL A 371 -14.64 14.16 6.64
C VAL A 371 -14.44 14.86 7.98
N GLU A 372 -15.52 14.93 8.76
CA GLU A 372 -15.54 15.65 10.04
C GLU A 372 -15.39 14.72 11.26
N LEU A 373 -15.63 13.42 11.07
CA LEU A 373 -15.48 12.41 12.11
C LEU A 373 -14.01 12.01 12.27
N GLY A 374 -13.63 11.58 13.47
CA GLY A 374 -12.27 11.10 13.78
C GLY A 374 -11.39 12.17 14.40
N THR A 375 -10.10 11.87 14.47
CA THR A 375 -9.11 12.66 15.21
C THR A 375 -7.79 12.78 14.46
N ALA A 376 -6.99 13.78 14.85
CA ALA A 376 -5.61 13.96 14.40
C ALA A 376 -5.46 14.18 12.88
N GLN A 377 -4.64 13.36 12.19
CA GLN A 377 -4.23 13.61 10.81
C GLN A 377 -5.00 12.78 9.79
N HIS A 378 -5.41 13.42 8.70
CA HIS A 378 -6.01 12.81 7.51
C HIS A 378 -4.95 12.19 6.57
N TRP A 379 -4.18 11.22 7.07
CA TRP A 379 -3.06 10.62 6.32
C TRP A 379 -3.35 9.23 5.75
N ALA A 380 -4.38 8.55 6.25
CA ALA A 380 -4.71 7.22 5.78
C ALA A 380 -5.26 7.23 4.36
N HIS A 381 -4.87 6.23 3.57
CA HIS A 381 -5.29 6.16 2.18
C HIS A 381 -6.69 5.56 2.09
N PRO A 382 -7.63 6.19 1.37
CA PRO A 382 -8.94 5.60 1.15
C PRO A 382 -8.85 4.29 0.36
N VAL A 383 -9.83 3.42 0.57
CA VAL A 383 -9.91 2.12 -0.12
C VAL A 383 -11.27 1.96 -0.74
N ILE A 384 -11.33 1.50 -1.98
CA ILE A 384 -12.57 1.17 -2.67
C ILE A 384 -12.74 -0.34 -2.65
N ASN A 385 -13.89 -0.80 -2.15
CA ASN A 385 -14.25 -2.21 -2.17
C ASN A 385 -15.78 -2.40 -2.22
N ASN A 386 -16.25 -3.21 -3.16
CA ASN A 386 -17.64 -3.59 -3.37
C ASN A 386 -18.62 -2.40 -3.42
N GLY A 387 -18.29 -1.36 -4.19
CA GLY A 387 -19.13 -0.17 -4.34
C GLY A 387 -19.16 0.73 -3.11
N ARG A 388 -18.16 0.59 -2.24
CA ARG A 388 -18.01 1.38 -1.02
C ARG A 388 -16.63 2.03 -0.97
N LEU A 389 -16.60 3.27 -0.48
CA LEU A 389 -15.38 4.00 -0.19
C LEU A 389 -15.14 3.97 1.31
N PHE A 390 -14.00 3.44 1.72
CA PHE A 390 -13.60 3.35 3.12
C PHE A 390 -12.57 4.44 3.42
N VAL A 391 -12.86 5.26 4.44
CA VAL A 391 -11.99 6.35 4.86
C VAL A 391 -11.64 6.18 6.33
N ARG A 392 -10.35 6.11 6.62
CA ARG A 392 -9.78 6.13 7.97
C ARG A 392 -9.37 7.56 8.32
N HIS A 393 -9.77 8.04 9.50
CA HIS A 393 -9.29 9.28 10.09
C HIS A 393 -9.04 9.10 11.58
N GLY A 394 -7.77 9.06 11.99
CA GLY A 394 -7.40 8.92 13.40
C GLY A 394 -7.91 7.64 14.01
N ASP A 395 -9.02 7.74 14.75
CA ASP A 395 -9.71 6.69 15.49
C ASP A 395 -11.06 6.25 14.92
N VAL A 396 -11.52 6.80 13.79
CA VAL A 396 -12.74 6.34 13.08
C VAL A 396 -12.43 5.61 11.76
N LEU A 397 -13.23 4.61 11.41
CA LEU A 397 -13.35 4.06 10.05
C LEU A 397 -14.77 4.32 9.54
N ILE A 398 -14.88 4.90 8.35
CA ILE A 398 -16.15 5.31 7.73
C ILE A 398 -16.32 4.54 6.43
N ALA A 399 -17.50 3.95 6.21
CA ALA A 399 -17.86 3.33 4.94
C ALA A 399 -18.93 4.17 4.24
N TYR A 400 -18.57 4.74 3.09
CA TYR A 400 -19.49 5.48 2.23
C TYR A 400 -20.01 4.59 1.10
N LYS A 401 -21.28 4.75 0.75
CA LYS A 401 -21.87 4.14 -0.44
C LYS A 401 -21.52 4.97 -1.68
N ILE A 402 -20.88 4.34 -2.66
CA ILE A 402 -20.49 4.98 -3.91
C ILE A 402 -20.98 4.22 -5.15
N LYS A 403 -21.97 3.34 -4.99
CA LYS A 403 -22.62 2.57 -6.06
C LYS A 403 -24.11 2.39 -5.82
#